data_AF-A0A1G1F1Q6-F1
#
_entry.id   AF-A0A1G1F1Q6-F1
#
_cell.length_a   1.000
_cell.length_b   1.000
_cell.length_c   1.000
_cell.angle_alpha   90.00
_cell.angle_beta   90.00
_cell.angle_gamma   90.00
#
_symmetry.space_group_name_H-M   'P 1'
#
loop_
_entity.id
_entity.type
_entity.pdbx_description
1 polymer ?
#
loop_
_entity_poly.entity_id
_entity_poly.type
_entity_poly.pdbx_seq_one_letter_code
_entity_poly.pdbx_strand_id
1 'polypeptide(L)' 'MKNPYKKSLFWDVDTENLSAEKDWYFIIERILEFGDINDLFWMKKTFAKEKIEETVRKSRILSPRTLSYYKVSGYAS' A
#
# COMPACT_ATOMS: atom_id res chain seq x y z
N MET A 1 -11.28 -7.64 9.89
CA MET A 1 -10.07 -7.99 9.10
C MET A 1 -10.49 -8.78 7.86
N LYS A 2 -10.20 -8.29 6.65
CA LYS A 2 -9.75 -9.15 5.54
C LYS A 2 -9.09 -8.27 4.48
N ASN A 3 -7.80 -8.47 4.27
CA ASN A 3 -7.19 -8.25 2.96
C ASN A 3 -6.33 -9.48 2.65
N PRO A 4 -6.80 -10.30 1.70
CA PRO A 4 -5.97 -11.12 0.84
C PRO A 4 -6.40 -10.86 -0.61
N TYR A 5 -6.31 -9.57 -0.96
CA TYR A 5 -6.32 -8.96 -2.28
C TYR A 5 -7.70 -8.84 -2.94
N LYS A 6 -8.43 -7.80 -2.48
CA LYS A 6 -9.62 -7.27 -3.14
C LYS A 6 -9.35 -6.97 -4.61
N LYS A 7 -10.26 -7.39 -5.50
CA LYS A 7 -10.22 -7.04 -6.93
C LYS A 7 -10.14 -5.54 -7.20
N SER A 8 -10.68 -4.68 -6.33
CA SER A 8 -10.62 -3.22 -6.50
C SER A 8 -9.22 -2.62 -6.40
N LEU A 9 -8.27 -3.31 -5.76
CA LEU A 9 -6.88 -2.87 -5.63
C LEU A 9 -5.95 -3.57 -6.63
N PHE A 10 -6.32 -4.77 -7.06
CA PHE A 10 -5.50 -5.71 -7.80
C PHE A 10 -6.24 -6.21 -9.06
N TRP A 11 -6.97 -5.33 -9.75
CA TRP A 11 -7.84 -5.69 -10.87
C TRP A 11 -7.09 -6.26 -12.08
N ASP A 12 -5.78 -6.01 -12.15
CA ASP A 12 -4.88 -6.32 -13.25
C ASP A 12 -3.87 -7.44 -12.94
N VAL A 13 -3.97 -8.07 -11.76
CA VAL A 13 -3.07 -9.17 -11.37
C VAL A 13 -3.85 -10.35 -10.82
N ASP A 14 -3.26 -11.54 -10.95
CA ASP A 14 -3.78 -12.73 -10.30
C ASP A 14 -3.40 -12.72 -8.81
N THR A 15 -4.43 -12.51 -7.98
CA THR A 15 -4.30 -12.39 -6.54
C THR A 15 -3.91 -13.69 -5.85
N GLU A 16 -4.12 -14.85 -6.48
CA GLU A 16 -3.73 -16.16 -5.91
C GLU A 16 -2.22 -16.31 -5.81
N ASN A 17 -1.48 -15.62 -6.67
CA ASN A 17 -0.02 -15.64 -6.72
C ASN A 17 0.64 -14.49 -5.94
N LEU A 18 -0.15 -13.57 -5.36
CA LEU A 18 0.37 -12.39 -4.68
C LEU A 18 0.77 -12.72 -3.24
N SER A 19 2.00 -12.37 -2.85
CA SER A 19 2.53 -12.62 -1.51
C SER A 19 2.88 -11.31 -0.81
N ALA A 20 2.37 -11.14 0.42
CA ALA A 20 2.72 -9.96 1.23
C ALA A 20 4.22 -9.92 1.56
N GLU A 21 4.91 -11.07 1.55
CA GLU A 21 6.35 -11.09 1.79
C GLU A 21 7.15 -10.62 0.58
N LYS A 22 6.78 -11.12 -0.62
CA LYS A 22 7.53 -10.87 -1.86
C LYS A 22 7.12 -9.57 -2.55
N ASP A 23 5.83 -9.29 -2.58
CA ASP A 23 5.22 -8.22 -3.37
C ASP A 23 4.83 -7.00 -2.51
N TRP A 24 5.41 -6.90 -1.30
CA TRP A 24 5.06 -5.88 -0.31
C TRP A 24 5.03 -4.46 -0.87
N TYR A 25 6.00 -4.11 -1.72
CA TYR A 25 6.14 -2.76 -2.26
C TYR A 25 4.93 -2.40 -3.13
N PHE A 26 4.62 -3.27 -4.08
CA PHE A 26 3.46 -3.13 -4.96
C PHE A 26 2.14 -3.13 -4.18
N ILE A 27 2.00 -4.00 -3.18
CA ILE A 27 0.79 -4.06 -2.35
C ILE A 27 0.58 -2.74 -1.59
N ILE A 28 1.65 -2.20 -0.99
CA ILE A 28 1.59 -0.92 -0.29
C ILE A 28 1.23 0.20 -1.28
N GLU A 29 1.83 0.25 -2.46
CA GLU A 29 1.48 1.26 -3.49
C GLU A 29 -0.02 1.22 -3.82
N ARG A 30 -0.59 0.03 -4.05
CA ARG A 30 -2.02 -0.12 -4.35
C ARG A 30 -2.92 0.32 -3.22
N ILE A 31 -2.57 -0.02 -1.97
CA ILE A 31 -3.35 0.40 -0.80
C ILE A 31 -3.26 1.90 -0.59
N LEU A 32 -2.08 2.50 -0.74
CA LEU A 32 -1.91 3.94 -0.56
C LEU A 32 -2.70 4.73 -1.62
N GLU A 33 -2.69 4.29 -2.87
CA GLU A 33 -3.33 5.00 -3.99
C GLU A 33 -4.85 4.78 -4.04
N PHE A 34 -5.33 3.57 -3.77
CA PHE A 34 -6.72 3.17 -4.03
C PHE A 34 -7.45 2.55 -2.82
N GLY A 35 -6.76 2.34 -1.70
CA GLY A 35 -7.28 1.66 -0.51
C GLY A 35 -8.31 2.48 0.27
N ASP A 36 -9.19 1.76 0.97
CA ASP A 36 -10.06 2.34 1.98
C ASP A 36 -9.40 2.32 3.38
N ILE A 37 -10.12 2.85 4.38
CA ILE A 37 -9.63 2.92 5.77
C ILE A 37 -9.29 1.53 6.32
N ASN A 38 -10.05 0.48 5.97
CA ASN A 38 -9.78 -0.87 6.43
C ASN A 38 -8.51 -1.45 5.79
N ASP A 39 -8.27 -1.13 4.52
CA ASP A 39 -7.06 -1.55 3.81
C ASP A 39 -5.82 -0.89 4.42
N LEU A 40 -5.92 0.39 4.80
CA LEU A 40 -4.85 1.10 5.53
C LEU A 40 -4.56 0.49 6.90
N PHE A 41 -5.59 0.13 7.67
CA PHE A 41 -5.40 -0.55 8.95
C PHE A 41 -4.74 -1.92 8.79
N TRP A 42 -5.14 -2.68 7.76
CA TRP A 42 -4.49 -3.96 7.46
C TRP A 42 -3.02 -3.76 7.07
N MET A 43 -2.73 -2.79 6.19
CA MET A 43 -1.37 -2.48 5.76
C MET A 43 -0.46 -2.16 6.96
N LYS A 44 -0.91 -1.30 7.89
CA LYS A 44 -0.17 -0.97 9.11
C LYS A 44 0.08 -2.15 10.04
N LYS A 45 -0.81 -3.14 10.04
CA LYS A 45 -0.67 -4.36 10.86
C LYS A 45 0.24 -5.40 10.19
N THR A 46 0.27 -5.43 8.86
CA THR A 46 0.97 -6.44 8.07
C THR A 46 2.42 -6.05 7.77
N PHE A 47 2.69 -4.78 7.48
CA PHE A 47 4.01 -4.32 7.06
C PHE A 47 4.69 -3.49 8.15
N ALA A 48 6.01 -3.67 8.24
CA ALA A 48 6.85 -2.81 9.06
C ALA A 48 6.77 -1.35 8.59
N LYS A 49 6.87 -0.40 9.53
CA LYS A 49 6.73 1.04 9.24
C LYS A 49 7.72 1.48 8.16
N GLU A 50 8.95 0.96 8.21
CA GLU A 50 10.04 1.27 7.30
C GLU A 50 9.71 0.90 5.85
N LYS A 51 8.98 -0.19 5.62
CA LYS A 51 8.51 -0.58 4.28
C LYS A 51 7.49 0.41 3.73
N ILE A 52 6.60 0.91 4.58
CA ILE A 52 5.59 1.90 4.18
C ILE A 52 6.27 3.23 3.86
N GLU A 53 7.17 3.70 4.72
CA GLU A 53 7.96 4.92 4.50
C GLU A 53 8.82 4.81 3.23
N GLU A 54 9.47 3.67 3.02
CA GLU A 54 10.25 3.42 1.81
C GLU A 54 9.39 3.52 0.56
N THR A 55 8.18 2.93 0.58
CA THR A 55 7.26 2.99 -0.55
C THR A 55 6.82 4.42 -0.85
N VAL A 56 6.45 5.21 0.17
CA VAL A 56 6.09 6.62 -0.03
C VAL A 56 7.28 7.43 -0.56
N ARG A 57 8.51 7.13 -0.13
CA ARG A 57 9.69 7.88 -0.54
C ARG A 57 10.18 7.52 -1.95
N LYS A 58 10.09 6.25 -2.33
CA LYS A 58 10.71 5.72 -3.57
C LYS A 58 9.71 5.47 -4.69
N SER A 59 8.39 5.43 -4.41
CA SER A 59 7.41 5.11 -5.44
C SER A 59 7.44 6.12 -6.57
N ARG A 60 7.44 5.59 -7.79
CA ARG A 60 7.36 6.37 -9.03
C ARG A 60 5.95 6.39 -9.62
N ILE A 61 5.02 5.62 -9.04
CA ILE A 61 3.67 5.44 -9.57
C ILE A 61 2.60 6.10 -8.69
N LEU A 62 2.87 6.31 -7.39
CA LEU A 62 1.97 7.07 -6.53
C LEU A 62 1.76 8.47 -7.09
N SER A 63 0.52 8.93 -7.12
CA SER A 63 0.22 10.24 -7.67
C SER A 63 0.79 11.35 -6.76
N PRO A 64 1.10 12.54 -7.30
CA PRO A 64 1.60 13.66 -6.49
C PRO A 64 0.66 13.99 -5.32
N ARG A 65 -0.66 13.86 -5.52
CA ARG A 65 -1.67 14.05 -4.47
C ARG A 65 -1.49 13.07 -3.33
N THR A 66 -1.35 11.78 -3.66
CA THR A 66 -1.15 10.70 -2.69
C THR A 66 0.14 10.91 -1.90
N LEU A 67 1.24 11.21 -2.59
CA LEU A 67 2.53 11.50 -1.95
C LEU A 67 2.45 12.69 -1.00
N SER A 68 1.82 13.79 -1.42
CA SER A 68 1.63 14.97 -0.57
C SER A 68 0.80 14.65 0.68
N TYR A 69 -0.28 13.88 0.54
CA TYR A 69 -1.11 13.47 1.67
C TYR A 69 -0.34 12.63 2.69
N TYR A 70 0.40 11.61 2.25
CA TYR A 70 1.10 10.70 3.16
C TYR A 70 2.36 11.30 3.78
N LYS A 71 3.01 12.25 3.10
CA LYS A 71 4.09 13.05 3.70
C LYS A 71 3.62 13.90 4.87
N VAL A 72 2.42 14.47 4.78
CA VAL A 72 1.88 15.36 5.83
C VAL A 72 1.18 14.58 6.95
N SER A 73 0.56 13.45 6.65
CA SER A 73 -0.17 12.64 7.65
C SER A 73 0.72 11.78 8.54
N GLY A 74 2.04 11.84 8.37
CA GLY A 74 3.01 11.14 9.23
C GLY A 74 3.23 9.66 8.91
N TYR A 75 2.82 9.21 7.72
CA TYR A 75 3.11 7.85 7.23
C TYR A 75 4.53 7.72 6.67
N ALA A 76 5.16 8.84 6.36
CA ALA A 76 6.50 8.94 5.75
C ALA A 76 7.46 9.82 6.56
N SER A 77 7.23 9.92 7.88
CA SER A 77 7.99 10.74 8.84
C SER A 77 8.52 9.92 10.00
#